data_AF-A0AAU5M646-F1
#
_entry.id   AF-A0AAU5M646-F1
#
_cell.length_a   1.000
_cell.length_b   1.000
_cell.length_c   1.000
_cell.angle_alpha   90.00
_cell.angle_beta   90.00
_cell.angle_gamma   90.00
#
_symmetry.space_group_name_H-M   'P 1'
#
loop_
_entity.id
_entity.type
_entity.pdbx_description
1 polymer ?
#
loop_
_entity_poly.entity_id
_entity_poly.type
_entity_poly.pdbx_seq_one_letter_code
_entity_poly.pdbx_strand_id
1 'polypeptide(L)'
;MSIIHLSAVASHEPSAADLAGIEQEWPLIAAELDLLDAQIAFINAGPYASALETRRVRRAERRVLDIGRELADREPETEDAA
;
A
#
# COMPACT_ATOMS: atom_id res chain seq x y z
N MET A 1 24.60 19.19 31.93
CA MET A 1 23.80 18.20 31.18
C MET A 1 23.18 18.96 30.01
N SER A 2 23.69 18.77 28.79
CA SER A 2 23.17 19.50 27.62
C SER A 2 21.92 18.79 27.11
N ILE A 3 20.76 19.43 27.26
CA ILE A 3 19.52 18.96 26.65
C ILE A 3 19.61 19.35 25.18
N ILE A 4 19.67 18.35 24.30
CA ILE A 4 19.51 18.57 22.86
C ILE A 4 18.09 19.08 22.68
N HIS A 5 17.94 20.39 22.43
CA HIS A 5 16.70 20.94 21.92
C HIS A 5 16.55 20.41 20.50
N LEU A 6 15.75 19.34 20.35
CA LEU A 6 15.19 18.97 19.06
C LEU A 6 14.23 20.11 18.70
N SER A 7 14.76 21.14 18.04
CA SER A 7 13.95 22.21 17.47
C SER A 7 12.91 21.51 16.62
N ALA A 8 11.63 21.71 16.93
CA ALA A 8 10.57 21.26 16.06
C ALA A 8 10.87 21.86 14.69
N VAL A 9 11.30 21.01 13.75
CA VAL A 9 11.13 21.30 12.32
C VAL A 9 9.72 21.86 12.24
N ALA A 10 9.58 23.09 11.71
CA ALA A 10 8.28 23.73 11.52
C ALA A 10 7.30 22.63 11.13
N SER A 11 6.29 22.34 11.97
CA SER A 11 5.45 21.18 11.80
C SER A 11 4.70 21.35 10.48
N HIS A 12 5.28 20.83 9.40
CA HIS A 12 4.63 20.66 8.12
C HIS A 12 3.68 19.48 8.32
N GLU A 13 2.62 19.75 9.08
CA GLU A 13 1.50 18.83 9.15
C GLU A 13 0.99 18.62 7.72
N PRO A 14 0.68 17.38 7.32
CA PRO A 14 0.11 17.12 6.01
C PRO A 14 -1.12 17.99 5.79
N SER A 15 -1.23 18.57 4.59
CA SER A 15 -2.44 19.27 4.18
C SER A 15 -3.60 18.28 4.02
N ALA A 16 -4.83 18.79 3.93
CA ALA A 16 -5.99 17.95 3.64
C ALA A 16 -5.86 17.23 2.28
N ALA A 17 -5.17 17.83 1.31
CA ALA A 17 -4.88 17.22 0.02
C ALA A 17 -3.88 16.07 0.16
N ASP A 18 -2.82 16.26 0.95
CA ASP A 18 -1.84 15.19 1.23
C ASP A 18 -2.51 13.99 1.92
N LEU A 19 -3.36 14.25 2.92
CA LEU A 19 -4.13 13.19 3.58
C LEU A 19 -5.10 12.49 2.64
N ALA A 20 -5.75 13.24 1.75
CA ALA A 20 -6.61 12.65 0.72
C ALA A 20 -5.83 11.82 -0.31
N GLY A 21 -4.57 12.16 -0.59
CA GLY A 21 -3.67 11.33 -1.40
C GLY A 21 -3.41 9.97 -0.75
N ILE A 22 -3.11 9.96 0.55
CA ILE A 22 -2.91 8.72 1.31
C ILE A 22 -4.17 7.83 1.28
N GLU A 23 -5.35 8.42 1.46
CA GLU A 23 -6.61 7.67 1.40
C GLU A 23 -6.88 7.08 0.01
N GLN A 24 -6.42 7.73 -1.06
CA GLN A 24 -6.50 7.21 -2.43
C GLN A 24 -5.57 6.02 -2.67
N GLU A 25 -4.39 6.02 -2.06
CA GLU A 25 -3.40 4.92 -2.15
C GLU A 25 -3.79 3.70 -1.30
N TRP A 26 -4.55 3.92 -0.23
CA TRP A 26 -4.91 2.88 0.75
C TRP A 26 -5.48 1.59 0.16
N PRO A 27 -6.38 1.60 -0.84
CA PRO A 27 -6.89 0.38 -1.46
C PRO A 27 -5.81 -0.48 -2.12
N LEU A 28 -4.76 0.12 -2.70
CA LEU A 28 -3.64 -0.60 -3.30
C LEU A 28 -2.80 -1.26 -2.20
N ILE A 29 -2.47 -0.50 -1.15
CA ILE A 29 -1.74 -1.00 0.02
C ILE A 29 -2.48 -2.19 0.65
N ALA A 30 -3.80 -2.10 0.81
CA ALA A 30 -4.61 -3.19 1.34
C ALA A 30 -4.56 -4.45 0.47
N ALA A 31 -4.56 -4.30 -0.86
CA ALA A 31 -4.44 -5.44 -1.78
C ALA A 31 -3.05 -6.08 -1.76
N GLU A 32 -2.00 -5.28 -1.57
CA GLU A 32 -0.63 -5.77 -1.41
C GLU A 32 -0.46 -6.53 -0.08
N LEU A 33 -1.09 -6.06 1.00
CA LEU A 33 -1.15 -6.79 2.27
C LEU A 33 -1.87 -8.13 2.13
N ASP A 34 -3.02 -8.17 1.44
CA ASP A 34 -3.74 -9.42 1.15
C ASP A 34 -2.86 -10.41 0.35
N LEU A 35 -2.06 -9.91 -0.60
CA LEU A 35 -1.11 -10.72 -1.35
C LEU A 35 0.00 -11.26 -0.45
N LEU A 36 0.58 -10.41 0.39
CA LEU A 36 1.62 -10.79 1.34
C LEU A 36 1.10 -11.89 2.28
N ASP A 37 -0.10 -11.74 2.82
CA ASP A 37 -0.74 -12.75 3.69
C ASP A 37 -0.94 -14.08 2.96
N ALA A 38 -1.40 -14.05 1.70
CA ALA A 38 -1.54 -15.25 0.89
C ALA A 38 -0.18 -15.93 0.61
N GLN A 39 0.87 -15.15 0.37
CA GLN A 39 2.23 -15.66 0.16
C GLN A 39 2.81 -16.26 1.46
N ILE A 40 2.63 -15.59 2.59
CA ILE A 40 3.03 -16.10 3.91
C ILE A 40 2.33 -17.44 4.20
N ALA A 41 1.02 -17.52 3.98
CA ALA A 41 0.27 -18.76 4.15
C ALA A 41 0.79 -19.88 3.24
N PHE A 42 1.08 -19.57 1.97
CA PHE A 42 1.66 -20.52 1.01
C PHE A 42 3.04 -21.02 1.44
N ILE A 43 3.93 -20.12 1.87
CA ILE A 43 5.28 -20.45 2.35
C ILE A 43 5.20 -21.32 3.62
N ASN A 44 4.32 -20.96 4.56
CA ASN A 44 4.12 -21.71 5.80
C ASN A 44 3.57 -23.12 5.56
N ALA A 45 2.75 -23.30 4.52
CA ALA A 45 2.27 -24.62 4.12
C ALA A 45 3.40 -25.50 3.56
N GLY A 46 4.45 -24.90 2.98
CA GLY A 46 5.63 -25.57 2.47
C GLY A 46 5.27 -26.72 1.52
N PRO A 47 5.72 -27.97 1.78
CA PRO A 47 5.42 -29.12 0.91
C PRO A 47 3.94 -29.53 0.92
N TYR A 48 3.13 -29.02 1.86
CA TYR A 48 1.71 -29.31 1.99
C TYR A 48 0.80 -28.28 1.31
N ALA A 49 1.37 -27.30 0.60
CA ALA A 49 0.60 -26.28 -0.09
C ALA A 49 -0.35 -26.92 -1.11
N SER A 50 -1.65 -26.66 -0.96
CA SER A 50 -2.68 -27.19 -1.85
C SER A 50 -2.82 -26.34 -3.12
N ALA A 51 -3.46 -26.89 -4.16
CA ALA A 51 -3.82 -26.13 -5.35
C ALA A 51 -4.72 -24.91 -5.04
N LEU A 52 -5.46 -24.93 -3.92
CA LEU A 52 -6.26 -23.79 -3.50
C LEU A 52 -5.39 -22.63 -3.01
N GLU A 53 -4.28 -22.91 -2.31
CA GLU A 53 -3.34 -21.88 -1.85
C GLU A 53 -2.67 -21.19 -3.04
N THR A 54 -2.23 -21.96 -4.04
CA THR A 54 -1.71 -21.38 -5.30
C THR A 54 -2.73 -20.46 -5.98
N ARG A 55 -4.01 -20.85 -5.98
CA ARG A 55 -5.09 -20.01 -6.53
C ARG A 55 -5.40 -18.78 -5.68
N ARG A 56 -5.15 -18.81 -4.36
CA ARG A 56 -5.29 -17.64 -3.49
C ARG A 56 -4.23 -16.60 -3.82
N VAL A 57 -2.96 -17.02 -3.90
CA VAL A 57 -1.85 -16.13 -4.29
C VAL A 57 -2.14 -15.47 -5.65
N ARG A 58 -2.46 -16.26 -6.68
CA ARG A 58 -2.76 -15.71 -8.02
C ARG A 58 -3.94 -14.73 -8.05
N ARG A 59 -4.96 -14.95 -7.21
CA ARG A 59 -6.10 -14.02 -7.12
C ARG A 59 -5.71 -12.72 -6.43
N ALA A 60 -4.88 -12.79 -5.41
CA ALA A 60 -4.36 -11.61 -4.74
C ALA A 60 -3.42 -10.81 -5.66
N GLU A 61 -2.53 -11.47 -6.41
CA GLU A 61 -1.70 -10.84 -7.45
C GLU A 61 -2.56 -10.11 -8.49
N ARG A 62 -3.63 -10.75 -8.95
CA ARG A 62 -4.54 -10.15 -9.91
C ARG A 62 -5.24 -8.92 -9.34
N ARG A 63 -5.65 -8.98 -8.07
CA ARG A 63 -6.30 -7.87 -7.36
C ARG A 63 -5.37 -6.67 -7.22
N VAL A 64 -4.09 -6.88 -6.89
CA VAL A 64 -3.07 -5.82 -6.84
C VAL A 64 -2.96 -5.13 -8.20
N LEU A 65 -2.87 -5.90 -9.29
CA LEU A 65 -2.77 -5.33 -10.64
C LEU A 65 -4.02 -4.54 -11.05
N ASP A 66 -5.22 -5.07 -10.75
CA ASP A 66 -6.47 -4.41 -11.08
C ASP A 66 -6.60 -3.08 -10.30
N ILE A 67 -6.32 -3.07 -8.99
CA ILE A 67 -6.39 -1.86 -8.16
C ILE A 67 -5.28 -0.86 -8.51
N GLY A 68 -4.06 -1.34 -8.76
CA GLY A 68 -2.94 -0.48 -9.17
C GLY A 68 -3.23 0.23 -10.50
N ARG A 69 -3.90 -0.45 -11.42
CA ARG A 69 -4.40 0.18 -12.64
C ARG A 69 -5.44 1.26 -12.33
N GLU A 70 -6.42 0.96 -11.47
CA GLU A 70 -7.41 1.97 -11.10
C GLU A 70 -6.81 3.18 -10.39
N LEU A 71 -5.76 3.01 -9.59
CA LEU A 71 -5.03 4.11 -8.96
C LEU A 71 -4.30 4.97 -10.01
N ALA A 72 -3.57 4.34 -10.94
CA ALA A 72 -2.89 5.04 -12.03
C ALA A 72 -3.88 5.80 -12.94
N ASP A 73 -5.06 5.22 -13.20
CA ASP A 73 -6.13 5.88 -13.96
C ASP A 73 -6.75 7.08 -13.19
N ARG A 74 -6.61 7.15 -11.86
CA ARG A 74 -7.06 8.26 -10.99
C ARG A 74 -6.01 9.35 -10.78
N GLU A 75 -4.79 9.15 -11.27
CA GLU A 75 -3.67 10.08 -11.10
C GLU A 75 -3.42 11.07 -12.29
N PRO A 76 -4.42 11.60 -13.05
CA PRO A 76 -4.16 12.67 -14.00
C PRO A 76 -4.12 14.09 -13.39
N GLU A 77 -4.17 14.25 -12.06
CA GLU A 77 -4.28 15.56 -11.39
C GLU A 77 -3.17 15.85 -10.37
N THR A 78 -1.90 15.70 -10.76
CA THR A 78 -0.81 16.42 -10.08
C THR A 78 0.21 16.89 -11.10
N GLU A 79 0.04 18.11 -11.60
CA GLU A 79 1.08 19.14 -11.81
C GLU A 79 0.53 20.30 -12.66
N ASP A 80 -0.48 21.03 -12.17
CA ASP A 80 -0.85 22.35 -12.74
C ASP A 80 -1.62 23.21 -11.72
N ALA A 81 -1.10 23.36 -10.50
CA ALA A 81 -1.57 24.35 -9.54
C ALA A 81 -0.55 24.61 -8.41
N ALA A 82 0.61 25.19 -8.73
CA ALA A 82 1.39 26.04 -7.81
C ALA A 82 2.47 26.83 -8.56
#